data_AF-A0A7Y2JVM7-F1
#
_entry.id   AF-A0A7Y2JVM7-F1
#
_cell.length_a   1.000
_cell.length_b   1.000
_cell.length_c   1.000
_cell.angle_alpha   90.00
_cell.angle_beta   90.00
_cell.angle_gamma   90.00
#
_symmetry.space_group_name_H-M   'P 1'
#
loop_
_entity.id
_entity.type
_entity.pdbx_description
1 polymer ?
#
loop_
_entity_poly.entity_id
_entity_poly.type
_entity_poly.pdbx_seq_one_letter_code
_entity_poly.pdbx_strand_id
1 'polypeptide(L)' 'MSTAPEIVTIPNGQFLQNCLLVADPDAKRAAIVDPGEEADRFLAELERRSWTLEAIWLTHAHIDHVLGVHAV' A
#
# COMPACT_ATOMS: atom_id res chain seq x y z
N MET A 1 0.31 -8.48 -24.43
CA MET A 1 -0.15 -7.21 -23.84
C MET A 1 -0.15 -7.41 -22.34
N SER A 2 0.48 -6.54 -21.56
CA SER A 2 0.44 -6.62 -20.10
C SER A 2 -0.92 -6.15 -19.60
N THR A 3 -1.41 -6.77 -18.53
CA THR A 3 -2.60 -6.35 -17.80
C THR A 3 -2.39 -4.94 -17.23
N ALA A 4 -3.46 -4.15 -17.14
CA ALA A 4 -3.39 -2.83 -16.50
C ALA A 4 -3.02 -2.96 -15.01
N PRO A 5 -2.34 -1.97 -14.42
CA PRO A 5 -2.08 -1.98 -12.99
C PRO A 5 -3.38 -1.97 -12.18
N GLU A 6 -3.39 -2.69 -11.07
CA GLU A 6 -4.49 -2.71 -10.13
C GLU A 6 -4.22 -1.72 -8.99
N ILE A 7 -5.28 -1.01 -8.55
CA ILE A 7 -5.23 -0.08 -7.43
C ILE A 7 -6.23 -0.55 -6.37
N VAL A 8 -5.75 -0.74 -5.15
CA VAL A 8 -6.60 -1.05 -3.99
C VAL A 8 -6.52 0.11 -3.02
N THR A 9 -7.66 0.70 -2.69
CA THR A 9 -7.76 1.75 -1.66
C THR A 9 -8.23 1.14 -0.35
N ILE A 10 -7.50 1.42 0.72
CA ILE A 10 -7.85 0.99 2.07
C ILE A 10 -7.84 2.23 2.97
N PRO A 11 -9.02 2.74 3.37
CA PRO A 11 -9.11 3.77 4.40
C PRO A 11 -8.49 3.26 5.70
N ASN A 12 -7.60 4.05 6.28
CA ASN A 12 -6.68 3.60 7.32
C ASN A 12 -6.67 4.52 8.54
N GLY A 13 -6.67 3.91 9.74
CA GLY A 13 -6.47 4.64 10.99
C GLY A 13 -7.60 5.58 11.39
N GLN A 14 -7.33 6.42 12.38
CA GLN A 14 -8.29 7.37 12.94
C GLN A 14 -8.58 8.54 12.01
N PHE A 15 -7.60 8.90 11.18
CA PHE A 15 -7.73 9.98 10.20
C PHE A 15 -8.50 9.56 8.94
N LEU A 16 -8.78 8.26 8.79
CA LEU A 16 -9.44 7.68 7.60
C LEU A 16 -8.75 8.11 6.31
N GLN A 17 -7.43 8.26 6.35
CA GLN A 17 -6.64 8.57 5.16
C GLN A 17 -6.72 7.39 4.18
N ASN A 18 -6.57 7.67 2.89
CA ASN A 18 -6.55 6.64 1.86
C ASN A 18 -5.12 6.16 1.59
N CYS A 19 -4.79 4.97 2.08
CA CYS A 19 -3.60 4.26 1.67
C CYS A 19 -3.91 3.48 0.39
N LEU A 20 -2.95 3.41 -0.52
CA LEU A 20 -3.12 2.72 -1.79
C LEU A 20 -2.11 1.59 -1.95
N LEU A 21 -2.56 0.45 -2.47
CA LEU A 21 -1.68 -0.52 -3.11
C LEU A 21 -1.77 -0.31 -4.61
N VAL A 22 -0.63 -0.08 -5.26
CA VAL A 22 -0.52 -0.02 -6.72
C VAL A 22 0.30 -1.21 -7.16
N ALA A 23 -0.29 -2.10 -7.97
CA ALA A 23 0.34 -3.36 -8.32
C ALA A 23 0.29 -3.68 -9.81
N ASP A 24 1.35 -4.32 -10.30
CA ASP A 24 1.35 -5.06 -11.56
C ASP A 24 0.86 -6.50 -11.27
N PRO A 25 -0.33 -6.89 -11.75
CA PRO A 25 -0.88 -8.21 -11.44
C PRO A 25 -0.19 -9.35 -12.19
N ASP A 26 0.51 -9.06 -13.30
CA ASP A 26 1.25 -10.05 -14.08
C ASP A 26 2.59 -10.34 -13.39
N ALA A 27 3.32 -9.28 -13.02
CA ALA A 27 4.62 -9.40 -12.36
C ALA A 27 4.52 -9.69 -10.86
N LYS A 28 3.33 -9.54 -10.26
CA LYS A 28 3.10 -9.66 -8.81
C LYS A 28 3.95 -8.70 -7.98
N ARG A 29 4.20 -7.51 -8.50
CA ARG A 29 5.00 -6.45 -7.85
C ARG A 29 4.07 -5.32 -7.41
N ALA A 30 4.29 -4.78 -6.22
CA ALA A 30 3.46 -3.73 -5.68
C ALA A 30 4.27 -2.64 -4.97
N ALA A 31 3.68 -1.45 -4.94
CA ALA A 31 4.10 -0.36 -4.08
C ALA A 31 2.94 0.01 -3.13
N ILE A 32 3.28 0.32 -1.87
CA ILE A 32 2.36 0.97 -0.95
C ILE A 32 2.54 2.48 -1.09
N VAL A 33 1.43 3.21 -1.22
CA VAL A 33 1.39 4.67 -1.15
C VAL A 33 0.85 5.07 0.21
N ASP A 34 1.61 5.89 0.93
CA ASP A 34 1.25 6.50 2.20
C ASP A 34 0.82 5.50 3.30
N PRO A 35 1.68 4.54 3.72
CA PRO A 35 1.34 3.57 4.74
C PRO A 35 1.01 4.27 6.08
N GLY A 36 -0.28 4.31 6.40
CA GLY A 36 -0.80 4.94 7.61
C GLY A 36 -0.64 4.11 8.88
N GLU A 37 -1.51 4.35 9.86
CA GLU A 37 -1.46 3.76 11.20
C GLU A 37 -1.52 2.22 11.21
N GLU A 38 -2.41 1.60 10.43
CA GLU A 38 -2.70 0.16 10.51
C GLU A 38 -1.98 -0.63 9.40
N ALA A 39 -0.64 -0.69 9.48
CA ALA A 39 0.22 -1.29 8.47
C ALA A 39 -0.14 -2.75 8.11
N ASP A 40 -0.56 -3.53 9.10
CA ASP A 40 -0.91 -4.96 8.97
C ASP A 40 -1.99 -5.21 7.91
N ARG A 41 -2.90 -4.24 7.71
CA ARG A 41 -3.97 -4.35 6.70
C ARG A 41 -3.41 -4.38 5.27
N PHE A 42 -2.31 -3.68 5.01
CA PHE A 42 -1.64 -3.69 3.70
C PHE A 42 -0.85 -4.96 3.48
N LEU A 43 -0.11 -5.39 4.50
CA LEU A 43 0.67 -6.62 4.45
C LEU A 43 -0.24 -7.83 4.22
N ALA A 44 -1.38 -7.90 4.90
CA ALA A 44 -2.39 -8.94 4.69
C ALA A 44 -2.97 -8.91 3.27
N GLU A 45 -3.23 -7.73 2.70
CA GLU A 45 -3.77 -7.63 1.34
C GLU A 45 -2.73 -7.99 0.27
N LEU A 46 -1.46 -7.64 0.47
CA LEU A 46 -0.33 -8.08 -0.36
C LEU A 46 -0.21 -9.61 -0.34
N GLU A 47 -0.23 -10.22 0.86
CA GLU A 47 -0.18 -11.67 1.03
C GLU A 47 -1.36 -12.37 0.35
N ARG A 48 -2.59 -11.90 0.58
CA ARG A 48 -3.83 -12.45 -0.01
C ARG A 48 -3.78 -12.47 -1.54
N ARG A 49 -3.11 -11.49 -2.15
CA ARG A 49 -2.98 -11.34 -3.60
C ARG A 49 -1.70 -11.95 -4.16
N SER A 50 -0.84 -12.46 -3.28
CA SER A 50 0.50 -12.94 -3.62
C SER A 50 1.32 -11.88 -4.36
N TRP A 51 1.23 -10.63 -3.91
CA TRP A 51 2.03 -9.52 -4.39
C TRP A 51 3.24 -9.30 -3.50
N THR A 52 4.39 -9.01 -4.12
CA THR A 52 5.64 -8.66 -3.46
C THR A 52 5.75 -7.15 -3.36
N LEU A 53 5.93 -6.63 -2.15
CA LEU A 53 6.21 -5.22 -1.92
C LEU A 53 7.64 -4.89 -2.35
N GLU A 54 7.81 -3.84 -3.16
CA GLU A 54 9.13 -3.40 -3.60
C GLU A 54 9.44 -1.95 -3.29
N ALA A 55 8.40 -1.14 -3.04
CA ALA A 55 8.58 0.26 -2.77
C ALA A 55 7.48 0.80 -1.85
N ILE A 56 7.86 1.83 -1.11
CA ILE A 56 6.95 2.70 -0.38
C ILE A 56 7.05 4.07 -1.03
N TRP A 57 5.90 4.64 -1.41
CA TRP A 57 5.82 5.99 -1.94
C TRP A 57 5.10 6.88 -0.94
N LEU A 58 5.73 7.99 -0.60
CA LEU A 58 5.15 9.00 0.26
C LEU A 58 4.80 10.21 -0.59
N THR A 59 3.54 10.63 -0.55
CA THR A 59 3.10 11.85 -1.20
C THR A 59 3.69 13.08 -0.50
N HIS A 60 3.71 13.04 0.84
CA HIS A 60 4.27 14.08 1.71
C HIS A 60 4.50 13.53 3.13
N ALA A 61 5.02 14.37 4.03
CA ALA A 61 5.44 13.96 5.38
C ALA A 61 4.43 14.33 6.48
N HIS A 62 3.15 14.01 6.28
CA HIS A 62 2.16 14.09 7.36
C HIS A 62 2.11 12.80 8.18
N ILE A 63 1.79 12.94 9.46
CA ILE A 63 1.88 11.85 10.44
C ILE A 63 1.03 10.64 10.02
N ASP A 64 -0.22 10.87 9.63
CA ASP A 64 -1.18 9.86 9.22
C ASP A 64 -0.78 9.12 7.93
N HIS A 65 0.17 9.63 7.14
CA HIS A 65 0.69 9.01 5.92
C HIS A 65 2.01 8.24 6.12
N VAL A 66 2.76 8.52 7.19
CA VAL A 66 4.12 7.97 7.39
C VAL A 66 4.25 7.00 8.55
N LEU A 67 3.25 6.91 9.44
CA LEU A 67 3.34 6.10 10.66
C LEU A 67 3.66 4.63 10.36
N GLY A 68 3.11 4.05 9.29
CA GLY A 68 3.28 2.65 8.94
C GLY A 68 4.59 2.34 8.21
N VAL A 69 5.37 3.34 7.78
CA VAL A 69 6.59 3.13 6.97
C VAL A 69 7.58 2.17 7.62
N HIS A 70 7.73 2.26 8.95
CA HIS A 70 8.69 1.42 9.68
C HIS A 70 8.25 -0.04 9.85
N ALA A 71 6.97 -0.34 9.57
CA ALA A 71 6.35 -1.63 9.80
C ALA A 71 6.13 -2.43 8.51
N VAL A 72 6.43 -1.85 7.34
CA VAL A 72 6.24 -2.46 6.02
C VAL A 72 7.56 -2.76 5.32
#